data_AF-A0A4Q3AJQ2-F1
#
_entry.id   AF-A0A4Q3AJQ2-F1
#
_cell.length_a   1.000
_cell.length_b   1.000
_cell.length_c   1.000
_cell.angle_alpha   90.00
_cell.angle_beta   90.00
_cell.angle_gamma   90.00
#
_symmetry.space_group_name_H-M   'P 1'
#
loop_
_entity.id
_entity.type
_entity.pdbx_description
1 polymer ?
#
loop_
_entity_poly.entity_id
_entity_poly.type
_entity_poly.pdbx_seq_one_letter_code
_entity_poly.pdbx_strand_id
1 'polypeptide(L)' 'MMLHVPHVLSADEVHALRAVLDATDWVDGRETVGPQGAQVKNNRQLPEHSPIGRELGQQVLAAVSRHPLFFAAASTCCPS' A
#
# COMPACT_ATOMS: atom_id res chain seq x y z
N MET A 1 17.14 1.85 -9.67
CA MET A 1 16.54 3.19 -9.88
C MET A 1 15.15 3.17 -9.26
N MET A 2 14.78 4.15 -8.43
CA MET A 2 13.43 4.27 -7.83
C MET A 2 12.74 5.51 -8.38
N LEU A 3 11.48 5.38 -8.81
CA LEU A 3 10.66 6.48 -9.32
C LEU A 3 9.75 7.00 -8.21
N HIS A 4 9.76 8.31 -7.98
CA HIS A 4 8.82 8.96 -7.07
C HIS A 4 7.60 9.47 -7.86
N VAL A 5 6.41 9.03 -7.47
CA VAL A 5 5.13 9.51 -8.03
C VAL A 5 4.47 10.40 -6.97
N PRO A 6 4.55 11.74 -7.10
CA PRO A 6 4.00 12.64 -6.10
C PRO A 6 2.47 12.68 -6.18
N HIS A 7 1.81 13.02 -5.07
CA HIS A 7 0.37 13.33 -5.04
C HIS A 7 -0.55 12.24 -5.62
N VAL A 8 -0.19 10.96 -5.45
CA VAL A 8 -1.03 9.82 -5.84
C VAL A 8 -2.40 9.87 -5.15
N LEU A 9 -2.42 10.25 -3.87
CA LEU A 9 -3.63 10.49 -3.10
C LEU A 9 -3.72 11.98 -2.77
N SER A 10 -4.94 12.53 -2.84
CA SER A 10 -5.26 13.85 -2.31
C SER A 10 -5.22 13.86 -0.77
N ALA A 11 -5.14 15.05 -0.17
CA ALA A 11 -5.14 15.20 1.28
C ALA A 11 -6.41 14.61 1.93
N ASP A 12 -7.58 14.80 1.29
CA ASP A 12 -8.86 14.28 1.77
C ASP A 12 -8.92 12.75 1.68
N GLU A 13 -8.43 12.16 0.57
CA GLU A 13 -8.31 10.70 0.45
C GLU A 13 -7.38 10.14 1.54
N VAL A 14 -6.22 10.77 1.78
CA VAL A 14 -5.30 10.36 2.86
C VAL A 14 -5.99 10.42 4.22
N HIS A 15 -6.74 11.48 4.50
CA HIS A 15 -7.45 11.63 5.77
C HIS A 15 -8.51 10.54 5.96
N ALA A 16 -9.31 10.27 4.92
CA ALA A 16 -10.34 9.23 4.96
C ALA A 16 -9.74 7.83 5.17
N LEU A 17 -8.69 7.48 4.40
CA LEU A 17 -7.99 6.21 4.58
C LEU A 17 -7.41 6.08 5.99
N ARG A 18 -6.88 7.18 6.55
CA ARG A 18 -6.30 7.19 7.90
C ARG A 18 -7.33 6.95 8.98
N ALA A 19 -8.48 7.61 8.90
CA ALA A 19 -9.57 7.43 9.86
C ALA A 19 -10.02 5.96 9.95
N VAL A 20 -10.13 5.28 8.80
CA VAL A 20 -10.49 3.85 8.77
C VAL A 20 -9.36 2.97 9.35
N LEU A 21 -8.12 3.24 8.96
CA LEU A 21 -6.96 2.49 9.45
C LEU A 21 -6.77 2.62 10.96
N ASP A 22 -6.98 3.80 11.52
CA ASP A 22 -6.82 4.05 12.95
C ASP A 22 -7.92 3.36 13.78
N ALA A 23 -9.08 3.11 13.17
CA ALA A 23 -10.20 2.36 13.77
C ALA A 23 -10.12 0.84 13.56
N THR A 24 -9.14 0.34 12.81
CA THR A 24 -9.01 -1.09 12.50
C THR A 24 -8.06 -1.80 13.48
N ASP A 25 -8.32 -3.07 13.74
CA ASP A 25 -7.42 -3.90 14.56
C ASP A 25 -6.13 -4.22 13.81
N TRP A 26 -5.02 -3.70 14.35
CA TRP A 26 -3.68 -3.96 13.87
C TRP A 26 -3.08 -5.16 14.60
N VAL A 27 -2.56 -6.14 13.86
CA VAL A 27 -1.89 -7.33 14.40
C VAL A 27 -0.37 -7.17 14.35
N ASP A 28 0.33 -7.89 15.23
CA ASP A 28 1.79 -7.92 15.22
C ASP A 28 2.28 -8.63 13.95
N GLY A 29 3.14 -7.96 13.19
CA GLY A 29 3.78 -8.49 11.99
C GLY A 29 4.53 -9.80 12.20
N ARG A 30 4.95 -10.09 13.44
CA ARG A 30 5.66 -11.31 13.84
C ARG A 30 4.82 -12.58 13.73
N GLU A 31 3.50 -12.47 13.79
CA GLU A 31 2.61 -13.64 13.67
C GLU A 31 2.52 -14.20 12.24
N THR A 32 2.93 -13.41 11.24
CA THR A 32 2.87 -13.79 9.80
C THR A 32 4.21 -14.25 9.21
N VAL A 33 5.24 -14.40 10.03
CA VAL A 33 6.57 -14.80 9.55
C VAL A 33 6.97 -16.13 10.18
N GLY A 34 7.51 -17.04 9.36
CA GLY A 34 8.16 -18.24 9.86
C GLY A 34 9.30 -17.91 10.86
N PRO A 35 9.81 -18.89 11.62
CA PRO A 35 10.65 -18.67 12.80
C PRO A 35 11.90 -17.80 12.58
N GLN A 36 12.41 -17.67 11.35
CA GLN A 36 13.56 -16.81 11.01
C GLN A 36 13.20 -15.33 10.82
N GLY A 37 11.95 -14.98 10.47
CA GLY A 37 11.53 -13.59 10.25
C GLY A 37 11.03 -12.88 11.53
N ALA A 38 10.65 -13.65 12.55
CA ALA A 38 10.08 -13.13 13.80
C ALA A 38 11.07 -12.28 14.62
N GLN A 39 12.38 -12.50 14.47
CA GLN A 39 13.40 -11.79 15.26
C GLN A 39 13.62 -10.34 14.83
N VAL A 40 13.22 -9.95 13.60
CA VAL A 40 13.56 -8.63 13.02
C VAL A 40 12.37 -7.80 12.56
N LYS A 41 11.17 -8.39 12.42
CA LYS A 41 9.96 -7.63 12.05
C LYS A 41 9.36 -7.01 13.32
N ASN A 42 9.37 -5.68 13.43
CA ASN A 42 8.75 -4.92 14.53
C ASN A 42 7.77 -3.90 13.96
N ASN A 43 6.83 -4.39 13.15
CA ASN A 43 5.85 -3.58 12.46
C ASN A 43 4.46 -4.15 12.78
N ARG A 44 3.47 -3.27 12.91
CA ARG A 44 2.06 -3.66 12.94
C ARG A 44 1.54 -3.73 11.50
N GLN A 45 0.61 -4.65 11.24
CA GLN A 45 -0.04 -4.80 9.95
C GLN A 45 -1.53 -5.11 10.12
N LEU A 46 -2.32 -4.89 9.08
CA LEU A 46 -3.67 -5.42 9.04
C LEU A 46 -3.62 -6.96 8.94
N PRO A 47 -4.64 -7.68 9.42
CA PRO A 47 -4.79 -9.11 9.16
C PRO A 47 -4.72 -9.41 7.66
N GLU A 48 -4.08 -10.53 7.29
CA GLU A 48 -3.82 -10.92 5.89
C GLU A 48 -5.09 -10.96 5.02
N HIS A 49 -6.22 -11.34 5.61
CA HIS A 49 -7.51 -11.42 4.94
C HIS A 49 -8.51 -10.36 5.41
N SER A 50 -8.00 -9.23 5.92
CA SER A 50 -8.84 -8.11 6.35
C SER A 50 -9.69 -7.58 5.17
N PRO A 51 -11.03 -7.62 5.27
CA PRO A 51 -11.91 -7.04 4.25
C PRO A 51 -11.64 -5.55 4.06
N ILE A 52 -11.37 -4.84 5.16
CA ILE A 52 -10.98 -3.42 5.15
C ILE A 52 -9.65 -3.24 4.40
N GLY A 53 -8.66 -4.09 4.66
CA GLY A 53 -7.39 -4.05 3.94
C GLY A 53 -7.55 -4.19 2.43
N ARG A 54 -8.47 -5.07 1.99
CA ARG A 54 -8.81 -5.24 0.57
C ARG A 54 -9.50 -4.01 -0.01
N GLU A 55 -10.46 -3.44 0.69
CA GLU A 55 -11.19 -2.25 0.25
C GLU A 55 -10.27 -1.04 0.10
N LEU A 56 -9.46 -0.74 1.12
CA LEU A 56 -8.50 0.36 1.07
C LEU A 56 -7.44 0.14 -0.01
N GLY A 57 -7.01 -1.12 -0.20
CA GLY A 57 -6.09 -1.49 -1.28
C GLY A 57 -6.66 -1.19 -2.67
N GLN A 58 -7.94 -1.43 -2.90
CA GLN A 58 -8.61 -1.09 -4.16
C GLN A 58 -8.66 0.42 -4.40
N GLN A 59 -8.87 1.23 -3.37
CA GLN A 59 -8.84 2.69 -3.48
C GLN A 59 -7.45 3.20 -3.86
N VAL A 60 -6.40 2.65 -3.23
CA VAL A 60 -5.00 2.99 -3.56
C VAL A 60 -4.66 2.57 -4.99
N LEU A 61 -5.05 1.36 -5.40
CA LEU A 61 -4.85 0.88 -6.78
C LEU A 61 -5.51 1.81 -7.79
N ALA A 62 -6.77 2.18 -7.57
CA ALA A 62 -7.48 3.12 -8.42
C ALA A 62 -6.78 4.49 -8.49
N ALA A 63 -6.21 4.97 -7.38
CA ALA A 63 -5.48 6.23 -7.33
C ALA A 63 -4.16 6.17 -8.13
N VAL A 64 -3.38 5.10 -7.96
CA VAL A 64 -2.16 4.85 -8.73
C VAL A 64 -2.47 4.74 -10.23
N SER A 65 -3.52 4.01 -10.60
CA SER A 65 -3.96 3.84 -11.99
C SER A 65 -4.49 5.13 -12.63
N ARG A 66 -4.69 6.21 -11.88
CA ARG A 66 -5.02 7.53 -12.45
C ARG A 66 -3.76 8.35 -12.79
N HIS A 67 -2.57 7.94 -12.34
CA HIS A 67 -1.37 8.76 -12.44
C HIS A 67 -0.53 8.46 -13.72
N PRO A 68 -0.41 9.38 -14.69
CA PRO A 68 0.25 9.11 -15.97
C PRO A 68 1.73 8.71 -15.84
N LEU A 69 2.45 9.27 -14.86
CA LEU A 69 3.85 8.92 -14.57
C LEU A 69 4.03 7.43 -14.25
N PHE A 70 3.03 6.79 -13.63
CA PHE A 70 3.10 5.37 -13.30
C PHE A 70 3.12 4.50 -14.57
N PHE A 71 2.29 4.84 -15.56
CA PHE A 71 2.27 4.13 -16.85
C PHE A 71 3.45 4.49 -17.74
N ALA A 72 3.85 5.77 -17.78
CA ALA A 72 4.96 6.21 -18.61
C ALA A 72 6.27 5.48 -18.26
N ALA A 73 6.48 5.16 -16.98
CA ALA A 73 7.65 4.41 -16.51
C ALA A 73 7.56 2.90 -16.74
N ALA A 74 6.36 2.33 -16.85
CA ALA A 74 6.16 0.93 -17.18
C ALA A 74 6.31 0.64 -18.69
N SER A 75 6.12 1.66 -19.54
CA SER A 75 6.12 1.52 -21.00
C SER A 75 7.47 1.85 -21.67
N THR A 76 8.48 2.33 -20.94
CA THR A 76 9.78 2.70 -21.52
C THR A 76 10.73 1.49 -21.62
N CYS A 77 10.40 0.52 -22.47
CA CYS A 77 11.37 -0.47 -22.94
C CYS A 77 10.97 -1.08 -24.29
N CYS A 78 11.24 -0.35 -25.38
CA CYS A 78 11.84 -0.82 -26.64
C CYS A 78 11.68 0.27 -27.72
N PRO A 79 12.75 0.93 -28.20
CA PRO A 79 12.77 1.42 -29.56
C PRO A 79 12.95 0.21 -30.48
N SER A 80 11.98 0.01 -31.38
CA SER A 80 12.01 -0.93 -32.51
C SER A 80 13.19 -0.70 -33.44
#